data_AF-A0A932LT35-F1
#
_entry.id   AF-A0A932LT35-F1
#
_cell.length_a   1.000
_cell.length_b   1.000
_cell.length_c   1.000
_cell.angle_alpha   90.00
_cell.angle_beta   90.00
_cell.angle_gamma   90.00
#
_symmetry.space_group_name_H-M   'P 1'
#
loop_
_entity.id
_entity.type
_entity.pdbx_description
1 polymer ?
#
loop_
_entity_poly.entity_id
_entity_poly.type
_entity_poly.pdbx_seq_one_letter_code
_entity_poly.pdbx_strand_id
1 'polypeptide(L)'
;MKIVKMFAVLLFIAAIVGLVAPAPAADVILKVASESGDYCHLKFPAIREDTLSWDRPVLQDPATGDMVDFYGPCDHDPLGREEIVAQRTQWRRDHYDKANDE
;
A
#
# COMPACT_ATOMS: atom_id res chain seq x y z
N MET A 1 34.89 -3.84 -51.18
CA MET A 1 33.79 -3.03 -50.59
C MET A 1 33.10 -3.76 -49.43
N LYS A 2 33.81 -4.05 -48.33
CA LYS A 2 33.23 -4.68 -47.12
C LYS A 2 33.61 -3.86 -45.89
N ILE A 3 34.89 -3.46 -45.85
CA ILE A 3 35.47 -2.52 -44.89
C ILE A 3 34.84 -1.12 -44.96
N VAL A 4 34.62 -0.56 -46.15
CA VAL A 4 33.97 0.77 -46.31
C VAL A 4 32.51 0.78 -45.82
N LYS A 5 31.81 -0.36 -45.96
CA LYS A 5 30.42 -0.52 -45.46
C LYS A 5 30.38 -0.69 -43.93
N MET A 6 31.34 -1.41 -43.36
CA MET A 6 31.52 -1.53 -41.90
C MET A 6 31.76 -0.17 -41.24
N PHE A 7 32.65 0.66 -41.81
CA PHE A 7 32.91 2.00 -41.28
C PHE A 7 31.70 2.93 -41.39
N ALA A 8 30.93 2.85 -42.48
CA ALA A 8 29.72 3.64 -42.63
C ALA A 8 28.63 3.28 -41.61
N VAL A 9 28.47 1.97 -41.32
CA VAL A 9 27.52 1.50 -40.28
C VAL A 9 27.97 1.92 -38.88
N LEU A 10 29.28 1.85 -38.59
CA LEU A 10 29.82 2.26 -37.30
C LEU A 10 29.64 3.77 -37.04
N LEU A 11 29.86 4.59 -38.07
CA LEU A 11 29.63 6.04 -37.99
C LEU A 11 28.14 6.37 -37.85
N PHE A 12 27.25 5.60 -38.48
CA PHE A 12 25.81 5.77 -38.32
C PHE A 12 25.35 5.50 -36.88
N ILE A 13 25.86 4.44 -36.23
CA ILE A 13 25.51 4.09 -34.84
C ILE A 13 26.03 5.15 -33.85
N ALA A 14 27.24 5.67 -34.05
CA ALA A 14 27.81 6.70 -33.20
C ALA A 14 27.03 8.02 -33.26
N ALA A 15 26.44 8.36 -34.41
CA ALA A 15 25.64 9.58 -34.58
C ALA A 15 24.31 9.55 -33.80
N ILE A 16 23.75 8.37 -33.51
CA ILE A 16 22.46 8.23 -32.80
C ILE A 16 22.63 8.39 -31.29
N VAL A 17 23.80 8.06 -30.74
CA VAL A 17 24.07 8.07 -29.29
C VAL A 17 24.36 9.49 -28.76
N GLY A 18 24.73 10.43 -29.64
CA GLY A 18 25.04 11.81 -29.25
C GLY A 18 23.83 12.73 -29.02
N LEU A 19 22.60 12.27 -29.32
CA LEU A 19 21.41 13.13 -29.30
C LEU A 19 20.55 13.00 -28.03
N VAL A 20 21.12 12.52 -26.93
CA VAL A 20 20.40 12.40 -25.66
C VAL A 20 21.20 13.09 -24.56
N ALA A 21 20.97 14.40 -24.42
CA ALA A 21 21.41 15.10 -23.22
C ALA A 21 20.51 14.66 -22.06
N PRO A 22 21.05 14.13 -20.94
CA PRO A 22 20.25 13.95 -19.75
C PRO A 22 19.80 15.34 -19.29
N ALA A 23 18.50 15.62 -19.37
CA ALA A 23 17.95 16.77 -18.70
C ALA A 23 18.15 16.56 -17.19
N PRO A 24 18.71 17.53 -16.45
CA PRO A 24 18.65 17.46 -15.00
C PRO A 24 17.17 17.53 -14.61
N ALA A 25 16.60 16.38 -14.25
CA ALA A 25 15.35 16.36 -13.51
C ALA A 25 15.67 17.03 -12.17
N ALA A 26 15.34 18.31 -12.05
CA ALA A 26 15.31 19.00 -10.78
C ALA A 26 14.10 18.46 -10.01
N ASP A 27 14.17 17.20 -9.58
CA ASP A 27 13.17 16.58 -8.74
C ASP A 27 13.36 17.16 -7.33
N VAL A 28 12.74 18.31 -7.11
CA VAL A 28 12.58 18.85 -5.77
C VAL A 28 11.56 17.96 -5.07
N ILE A 29 12.02 17.17 -4.10
CA ILE A 29 11.11 16.50 -3.15
C ILE A 29 10.48 17.61 -2.31
N LEU A 30 9.33 18.10 -2.76
CA LEU A 30 8.51 19.04 -2.00
C LEU A 30 7.71 18.26 -0.96
N LYS A 31 7.88 18.62 0.31
CA LYS A 31 6.95 18.24 1.37
C LYS A 31 5.70 19.11 1.21
N VAL A 32 4.80 18.69 0.33
CA VAL A 32 3.47 19.27 0.21
C VAL A 32 2.62 18.70 1.35
N ALA A 33 1.82 19.54 2.01
CA ALA A 33 0.79 19.03 2.91
C ALA A 33 -0.16 18.15 2.08
N SER A 34 -0.38 16.91 2.51
CA SER A 34 -1.28 16.02 1.78
C SER A 34 -2.69 16.58 1.88
N GLU A 35 -3.40 16.69 0.75
CA GLU A 35 -4.84 17.02 0.77
C GLU A 35 -5.67 15.84 1.32
N SER A 36 -5.08 14.64 1.38
CA SER A 36 -5.64 13.53 2.15
C SER A 36 -5.59 13.90 3.63
N GLY A 37 -6.73 13.79 4.32
CA GLY A 37 -6.85 14.04 5.76
C GLY A 37 -5.65 13.52 6.54
N ASP A 38 -5.31 14.25 7.60
CA ASP A 38 -4.14 14.05 8.44
C ASP A 38 -3.83 12.55 8.63
N TYR A 39 -2.56 12.15 8.48
CA TYR A 39 -2.14 10.77 8.71
C TYR A 39 -1.92 10.56 10.21
N CYS A 40 -2.78 9.76 10.84
CA CYS A 40 -2.78 9.48 12.26
C CYS A 40 -2.33 8.05 12.57
N HIS A 41 -1.86 7.93 13.81
CA HIS A 41 -1.81 6.68 14.53
C HIS A 41 -3.03 6.60 15.46
N LEU A 42 -3.90 5.61 15.25
CA LEU A 42 -5.14 5.41 16.00
C LEU A 42 -5.11 4.04 16.68
N LYS A 43 -5.72 3.96 17.88
CA LYS A 43 -5.94 2.70 18.59
C LYS A 43 -7.40 2.55 18.96
N PHE A 44 -7.99 1.44 18.58
CA PHE A 44 -9.40 1.14 18.85
C PHE A 44 -9.61 -0.36 19.11
N PRO A 45 -10.69 -0.75 19.82
CA PRO A 45 -10.98 -2.17 20.05
C PRO A 45 -11.27 -2.88 18.73
N ALA A 46 -10.87 -4.14 18.60
CA ALA A 46 -11.27 -4.99 17.49
C ALA A 46 -12.77 -5.25 17.52
N ILE A 47 -13.32 -5.72 16.40
CA ILE A 47 -14.72 -6.18 16.31
C ILE A 47 -14.86 -7.49 17.09
N ARG A 48 -15.98 -7.66 17.79
CA ARG A 48 -16.30 -8.92 18.47
C ARG A 48 -16.50 -10.01 17.43
N GLU A 49 -15.77 -11.11 17.60
CA GLU A 49 -15.75 -12.25 16.67
C GLU A 49 -17.16 -12.78 16.35
N ASP A 50 -18.03 -12.90 17.35
CA ASP A 50 -19.40 -13.39 17.20
C ASP A 50 -20.31 -12.45 16.38
N THR A 51 -19.93 -11.18 16.26
CA THR A 51 -20.66 -10.17 15.47
C THR A 51 -19.98 -9.85 14.13
N LEU A 52 -18.80 -10.43 13.86
CA LEU A 52 -18.00 -10.13 12.66
C LEU A 52 -18.70 -10.53 11.35
N SER A 53 -19.65 -11.46 11.42
CA SER A 53 -20.49 -11.90 10.31
C SER A 53 -21.78 -11.09 10.13
N TRP A 54 -22.12 -10.21 11.07
CA TRP A 54 -23.38 -9.47 11.06
C TRP A 54 -23.31 -8.25 10.15
N ASP A 55 -24.48 -7.73 9.78
CA ASP A 55 -24.60 -6.48 9.02
C ASP A 55 -24.16 -5.25 9.82
N ARG A 56 -24.22 -5.35 11.15
CA ARG A 56 -23.80 -4.30 12.10
C ARG A 56 -22.94 -4.92 13.20
N PRO A 57 -21.62 -5.06 12.97
CA PRO A 57 -20.69 -5.57 13.96
C PRO A 57 -20.56 -4.61 15.14
N VAL A 58 -20.11 -5.14 16.28
CA VAL A 58 -19.93 -4.38 17.52
C VAL A 58 -18.47 -4.52 17.97
N LEU A 59 -17.89 -3.43 18.44
CA LEU A 59 -16.55 -3.42 18.99
C LEU A 59 -16.47 -4.21 20.31
N GLN A 60 -15.30 -4.75 20.60
CA GLN A 60 -14.99 -5.36 21.88
C GLN A 60 -14.93 -4.31 23.00
N ASP A 61 -14.98 -4.76 24.25
CA ASP A 61 -14.75 -3.89 25.41
C ASP A 61 -13.28 -3.39 25.38
N PRO A 62 -13.03 -2.07 25.41
CA PRO A 62 -11.68 -1.52 25.36
C PRO A 62 -10.78 -1.91 26.54
N ALA A 63 -11.34 -2.37 27.66
CA ALA A 63 -10.58 -2.76 28.84
C ALA A 63 -10.08 -4.21 28.80
N THR A 64 -10.73 -5.07 28.01
CA THR A 64 -10.47 -6.53 28.03
C THR A 64 -10.27 -7.15 26.65
N GLY A 65 -10.66 -6.45 25.59
CA GLY A 65 -10.61 -6.94 24.22
C GLY A 65 -9.28 -6.66 23.51
N ASP A 66 -9.13 -7.29 22.36
CA ASP A 66 -8.02 -7.04 21.45
C ASP A 66 -8.10 -5.61 20.89
N MET A 67 -6.94 -5.00 20.68
CA MET A 67 -6.81 -3.63 20.17
C MET A 67 -6.17 -3.63 18.79
N VAL A 68 -6.78 -2.91 17.86
CA VAL A 68 -6.21 -2.62 16.54
C VAL A 68 -5.32 -1.39 16.65
N ASP A 69 -4.11 -1.51 16.11
CA ASP A 69 -3.11 -0.45 16.01
C ASP A 69 -3.06 0.00 14.54
N PHE A 70 -3.73 1.11 14.24
CA PHE A 70 -4.01 1.58 12.88
C PHE A 70 -3.19 2.81 12.51
N TYR A 71 -2.68 2.83 11.29
CA TYR A 71 -1.97 3.98 10.71
C TYR A 71 -2.62 4.37 9.38
N GLY A 72 -3.23 5.54 9.32
CA GLY A 72 -4.00 5.97 8.16
C GLY A 72 -4.71 7.30 8.40
N PRO A 73 -5.83 7.56 7.71
CA PRO A 73 -6.59 8.80 7.90
C PRO A 73 -7.05 8.99 9.35
N CYS A 74 -6.92 10.20 9.89
CA CYS A 74 -7.35 10.53 11.25
C CYS A 74 -8.86 10.39 11.49
N ASP A 75 -9.67 10.38 10.43
CA ASP A 75 -11.12 10.21 10.46
C ASP A 75 -11.56 8.76 10.18
N HIS A 76 -10.64 7.78 10.29
CA HIS A 76 -10.94 6.37 10.13
C HIS A 76 -12.06 5.92 11.09
N ASP A 77 -13.06 5.22 10.54
CA ASP A 77 -14.16 4.65 11.30
C ASP A 77 -13.84 3.18 11.69
N PRO A 78 -13.70 2.86 12.99
CA PRO A 78 -13.50 1.48 13.47
C PRO A 78 -14.61 0.50 13.09
N LEU A 79 -15.78 1.01 12.70
CA LEU A 79 -16.91 0.23 12.18
C LEU A 79 -17.19 0.55 10.70
N GLY A 80 -16.25 1.21 10.03
CA GLY A 80 -16.28 1.49 8.60
C GLY A 80 -16.19 0.22 7.77
N ARG A 81 -16.66 0.29 6.51
CA ARG A 81 -16.70 -0.88 5.63
C ARG A 81 -15.30 -1.47 5.41
N GLU A 82 -14.29 -0.62 5.22
CA GLU A 82 -12.90 -1.08 5.05
C GLU A 82 -12.41 -1.90 6.24
N GLU A 83 -12.66 -1.43 7.48
CA GLU A 83 -12.21 -2.08 8.71
C GLU A 83 -12.93 -3.43 8.91
N ILE A 84 -14.25 -3.45 8.69
CA ILE A 84 -15.04 -4.69 8.78
C ILE A 84 -14.51 -5.75 7.81
N VAL A 85 -14.20 -5.37 6.57
CA VAL A 85 -13.69 -6.29 5.56
C VAL A 85 -12.28 -6.77 5.91
N ALA A 86 -11.42 -5.87 6.40
CA ALA A 86 -10.06 -6.20 6.83
C ALA A 86 -10.08 -7.23 7.96
N GLN A 87 -10.79 -6.96 9.05
CA GLN A 87 -10.85 -7.86 10.20
C GLN A 87 -11.53 -9.19 9.85
N ARG A 88 -12.58 -9.20 9.01
CA ARG A 88 -13.21 -10.44 8.53
C ARG A 88 -12.26 -11.30 7.69
N THR A 89 -11.43 -10.66 6.87
CA THR A 89 -10.44 -11.35 6.04
C THR A 89 -9.35 -11.96 6.91
N GLN A 90 -8.84 -11.19 7.88
CA GLN A 90 -7.85 -11.66 8.83
C GLN A 90 -8.38 -12.84 9.64
N TRP A 91 -9.57 -12.70 10.24
CA TRP A 91 -10.21 -13.77 11.00
C TRP A 91 -10.33 -15.08 10.21
N ARG A 92 -10.69 -14.99 8.92
CA ARG A 92 -10.79 -16.17 8.05
C ARG A 92 -9.43 -16.84 7.83
N ARG A 93 -8.36 -16.06 7.66
CA ARG A 93 -7.00 -16.58 7.50
C ARG A 93 -6.56 -17.29 8.79
N ASP A 94 -6.75 -16.64 9.93
CA ASP A 94 -6.37 -17.21 11.23
C ASP A 94 -7.12 -18.52 11.52
N HIS A 95 -8.39 -18.61 11.13
CA HIS A 95 -9.16 -19.85 11.24
C HIS A 95 -8.68 -20.93 10.27
N TYR A 96 -8.31 -20.56 9.04
CA TYR A 96 -7.77 -21.49 8.07
C TYR A 96 -6.41 -22.05 8.53
N ASP A 97 -5.52 -21.19 9.00
CA ASP A 97 -4.19 -21.58 9.46
C ASP A 97 -4.28 -22.53 10.67
N LYS A 98 -5.13 -22.20 11.67
CA LYS A 98 -5.41 -23.09 12.81
C LYS A 98 -5.89 -24.47 12.39
N ALA A 99 -6.77 -24.56 11.39
CA ALA A 99 -7.29 -25.84 10.91
C ALA A 99 -6.27 -26.69 10.13
N ASN A 100 -5.15 -26.11 9.68
CA ASN A 100 -4.08 -26.84 8.98
C ASN A 100 -2.88 -27.16 9.87
N ASP A 101 -2.83 -26.59 11.06
CA ASP A 101 -1.81 -26.89 12.09
C ASP A 101 -2.23 -28.07 13.01
N GLU A 102 -3.48 -28.54 12.90
CA GLU A 102 -4.06 -29.71 13.59
C GLU A 102 -3.94 -31.01 12.78
#